data_AF-A0A418QVM7-F1
#
_entry.id   AF-A0A418QVM7-F1
#
_cell.length_a   1.000
_cell.length_b   1.000
_cell.length_c   1.000
_cell.angle_alpha   90.00
_cell.angle_beta   90.00
_cell.angle_gamma   90.00
#
_symmetry.space_group_name_H-M   'P 1'
#
loop_
_entity.id
_entity.type
_entity.pdbx_description
1 polymer ?
#
loop_
_entity_poly.entity_id
_entity_poly.type
_entity_poly.pdbx_seq_one_letter_code
_entity_poly.pdbx_strand_id
1 'polypeptide(L)'
;MTDVDERRAAQERKRQQQEERHRAFQIAFGQRVQQLRKERGWNQDEFAIQALLHRAHPNKIENGRTDLRMSTVQNIADAFNLSIDELLRFSTKSQESYDSKQ
;
A
#
# COMPACT_ATOMS: atom_id res chain seq x y z
N MET A 1 -38.33 -4.32 12.70
CA MET A 1 -36.91 -3.96 12.49
C MET A 1 -36.80 -2.46 12.67
N THR A 2 -35.91 -1.95 13.51
CA THR A 2 -35.88 -0.52 13.87
C THR A 2 -34.99 0.29 12.94
N ASP A 3 -35.25 1.60 12.79
CA ASP A 3 -34.38 2.58 12.09
C ASP A 3 -32.91 2.54 12.61
N VAL A 4 -32.70 2.07 13.84
CA VAL A 4 -31.36 1.87 14.42
C VAL A 4 -30.63 0.66 13.83
N ASP A 5 -31.34 -0.43 13.52
CA ASP A 5 -30.75 -1.66 12.96
C ASP A 5 -30.30 -1.45 11.51
N GLU A 6 -31.09 -0.70 10.73
CA GLU A 6 -30.75 -0.33 9.35
C GLU A 6 -29.53 0.60 9.28
N ARG A 7 -29.44 1.58 10.18
CA ARG A 7 -28.28 2.49 10.29
C ARG A 7 -27.00 1.73 10.64
N ARG A 8 -27.07 0.75 11.54
CA ARG A 8 -25.93 -0.12 11.91
C ARG A 8 -25.46 -0.97 10.71
N ALA A 9 -26.39 -1.62 10.02
CA ALA A 9 -26.07 -2.42 8.84
C ALA A 9 -25.44 -1.59 7.71
N ALA A 10 -25.92 -0.38 7.47
CA ALA A 10 -25.33 0.54 6.49
C ALA A 10 -23.91 0.99 6.88
N GLN A 11 -23.66 1.23 8.17
CA GLN A 11 -22.35 1.60 8.69
C GLN A 11 -21.33 0.45 8.56
N GLU A 12 -21.74 -0.77 8.86
CA GLU A 12 -20.90 -1.97 8.71
C GLU A 12 -20.51 -2.20 7.24
N ARG A 13 -21.46 -2.07 6.30
CA ARG A 13 -21.17 -2.18 4.86
C ARG A 13 -20.14 -1.15 4.39
N LYS A 14 -20.30 0.11 4.82
CA LYS A 14 -19.33 1.18 4.49
C LYS A 14 -17.94 0.86 5.04
N ARG A 15 -17.85 0.37 6.27
CA ARG A 15 -16.59 -0.02 6.90
C ARG A 15 -15.92 -1.18 6.17
N GLN A 16 -16.66 -2.24 5.84
CA GLN A 16 -16.14 -3.38 5.08
C GLN A 16 -15.58 -2.94 3.73
N GLN A 17 -16.34 -2.11 2.99
CA GLN A 17 -15.89 -1.57 1.72
C GLN A 17 -14.61 -0.72 1.88
N GLN A 18 -14.50 0.06 2.95
CA GLN A 18 -13.32 0.86 3.23
C GLN A 18 -12.10 -0.02 3.54
N GLU A 19 -12.27 -1.04 4.38
CA GLU A 19 -11.21 -2.00 4.73
C GLU A 19 -10.71 -2.74 3.49
N GLU A 20 -11.61 -3.16 2.59
CA GLU A 20 -11.25 -3.78 1.31
C GLU A 20 -10.46 -2.83 0.40
N ARG A 21 -10.90 -1.57 0.27
CA ARG A 21 -10.19 -0.56 -0.52
C ARG A 21 -8.81 -0.27 0.03
N HIS A 22 -8.68 -0.13 1.35
CA HIS A 22 -7.39 0.08 2.00
C HIS A 22 -6.46 -1.11 1.77
N ARG A 23 -6.97 -2.33 1.93
CA ARG A 23 -6.19 -3.55 1.68
C ARG A 23 -5.74 -3.66 0.22
N ALA A 24 -6.62 -3.37 -0.73
CA ALA A 24 -6.27 -3.36 -2.15
C ALA A 24 -5.16 -2.34 -2.46
N PHE A 25 -5.24 -1.15 -1.86
CA PHE A 25 -4.21 -0.12 -1.98
C PHE A 25 -2.87 -0.56 -1.39
N GLN A 26 -2.87 -1.14 -0.18
CA GLN A 26 -1.67 -1.65 0.48
C GLN A 26 -0.99 -2.77 -0.33
N ILE A 27 -1.77 -3.66 -0.95
CA ILE A 27 -1.23 -4.71 -1.83
C ILE A 27 -0.57 -4.10 -3.06
N ALA A 28 -1.23 -3.15 -3.73
CA ALA A 28 -0.68 -2.52 -4.93
C ALA A 28 0.60 -1.71 -4.63
N PHE A 29 0.62 -0.99 -3.51
CA PHE A 29 1.83 -0.33 -3.02
C PHE A 29 2.95 -1.34 -2.73
N GLY A 30 2.64 -2.44 -2.03
CA GLY A 30 3.59 -3.51 -1.74
C GLY A 30 4.21 -4.12 -3.00
N GLN A 31 3.40 -4.33 -4.04
CA GLN A 31 3.86 -4.82 -5.35
C GLN A 31 4.81 -3.83 -6.03
N ARG A 32 4.51 -2.53 -5.98
CA ARG A 32 5.39 -1.47 -6.49
C ARG A 32 6.74 -1.47 -5.77
N VAL A 33 6.74 -1.55 -4.45
CA VAL A 33 7.97 -1.63 -3.64
C VAL A 33 8.77 -2.90 -3.99
N GLN A 34 8.11 -4.04 -4.13
CA GLN A 34 8.77 -5.28 -4.52
C GLN A 34 9.41 -5.18 -5.91
N GLN A 35 8.72 -4.56 -6.87
CA GLN A 35 9.25 -4.32 -8.21
C GLN A 35 10.52 -3.48 -8.14
N LEU A 36 10.46 -2.31 -7.51
CA LEU A 36 11.62 -1.40 -7.35
C LEU A 36 12.80 -2.10 -6.68
N ARG A 37 12.53 -2.90 -5.64
CA ARG A 37 13.56 -3.70 -4.96
C ARG A 37 14.24 -4.67 -5.92
N LYS A 38 13.47 -5.39 -6.73
CA LYS A 38 14.00 -6.36 -7.70
C LYS A 38 14.78 -5.65 -8.82
N GLU A 39 14.33 -4.49 -9.29
CA GLU A 39 15.05 -3.66 -10.27
C GLU A 39 16.42 -3.19 -9.75
N ARG A 40 16.53 -2.94 -8.44
CA ARG A 40 17.81 -2.64 -7.77
C ARG A 40 18.68 -3.87 -7.51
N GLY A 41 18.17 -5.09 -7.76
CA GLY A 41 18.87 -6.33 -7.49
C GLY A 41 18.94 -6.71 -6.01
N TRP A 42 18.16 -6.06 -5.13
CA TRP A 42 18.23 -6.28 -3.69
C TRP A 42 17.38 -7.46 -3.24
N ASN A 43 17.89 -8.26 -2.31
CA ASN A 43 17.08 -9.15 -1.49
C ASN A 43 16.33 -8.37 -0.39
N GLN A 44 15.48 -9.05 0.39
CA GLN A 44 14.67 -8.38 1.41
C GLN A 44 15.50 -7.81 2.58
N ASP A 45 16.60 -8.47 2.96
CA ASP A 45 17.48 -7.99 4.04
C ASP A 45 18.27 -6.75 3.58
N GLU A 46 18.76 -6.76 2.34
CA GLU A 46 19.43 -5.59 1.74
C GLU A 46 18.47 -4.40 1.66
N PHE A 47 17.24 -4.60 1.19
CA PHE A 47 16.24 -3.55 1.18
C PHE A 47 15.92 -3.03 2.59
N ALA A 48 15.84 -3.91 3.59
CA ALA A 48 15.62 -3.49 4.97
C ALA A 48 16.73 -2.55 5.44
N ILE A 49 17.99 -2.85 5.10
CA ILE A 49 19.13 -1.99 5.44
C ILE A 49 19.03 -0.64 4.70
N GLN A 50 18.81 -0.66 3.38
CA GLN A 50 18.75 0.57 2.57
C GLN A 50 17.61 1.50 3.01
N ALA A 51 16.44 0.95 3.37
CA ALA A 51 15.26 1.71 3.78
C ALA A 51 15.13 1.89 5.30
N LEU A 52 16.18 1.58 6.08
CA LEU A 52 16.19 1.73 7.54
C LEU A 52 15.00 1.03 8.22
N LEU A 53 14.68 -0.18 7.76
CA LEU A 53 13.56 -1.00 8.23
C LEU A 53 14.06 -2.13 9.14
N HIS A 54 13.18 -2.59 10.03
CA HIS A 54 13.41 -3.85 10.73
C HIS A 54 13.30 -5.03 9.75
N ARG A 55 14.15 -6.05 9.88
CA ARG A 55 14.26 -7.22 8.97
C ARG A 55 12.95 -7.90 8.56
N ALA A 56 11.92 -7.88 9.43
CA ALA A 56 10.63 -8.51 9.14
C ALA A 56 9.65 -7.62 8.35
N HIS A 57 9.96 -6.33 8.18
CA HIS A 57 9.09 -5.36 7.53
C HIS A 57 8.98 -5.53 6.00
N PRO A 58 10.06 -5.78 5.24
CA PRO A 58 9.99 -5.99 3.79
C PRO A 58 8.88 -6.97 3.39
N ASN A 59 8.84 -8.16 4.00
CA ASN A 59 7.83 -9.16 3.70
C ASN A 59 6.40 -8.68 4.01
N LYS A 60 6.19 -7.93 5.10
CA LYS A 60 4.86 -7.39 5.45
C LYS A 60 4.44 -6.29 4.47
N ILE A 61 5.36 -5.41 4.09
CA ILE A 61 5.13 -4.31 3.16
C ILE A 61 4.81 -4.84 1.77
N GLU A 62 5.67 -5.71 1.22
CA GLU A 62 5.52 -6.26 -0.14
C GLU A 62 4.23 -7.05 -0.34
N ASN A 63 3.68 -7.61 0.75
CA ASN A 63 2.43 -8.36 0.73
C ASN A 63 1.21 -7.55 1.20
N GLY A 64 1.34 -6.24 1.45
CA GLY A 64 0.25 -5.38 1.92
C GLY A 64 -0.36 -5.82 3.26
N ARG A 65 0.46 -6.38 4.16
CA ARG A 65 0.03 -6.92 5.47
C ARG A 65 0.25 -5.95 6.63
N THR A 66 0.61 -4.71 6.33
CA THR A 66 0.79 -3.67 7.34
C THR A 66 0.33 -2.35 6.78
N ASP A 67 -0.31 -1.56 7.64
CA ASP A 67 -0.43 -0.14 7.39
C ASP A 67 0.88 0.56 7.73
N LEU A 68 1.31 1.48 6.87
CA LEU A 68 2.61 2.12 6.99
C LEU A 68 2.48 3.51 7.59
N ARG A 69 3.41 3.85 8.47
CA ARG A 69 3.59 5.25 8.88
C ARG A 69 4.18 6.02 7.71
N MET A 70 3.80 7.30 7.59
CA MET A 70 4.34 8.18 6.54
C MET A 70 5.87 8.28 6.57
N SER A 71 6.49 8.25 7.76
CA SER A 71 7.95 8.20 7.89
C SER A 71 8.56 6.96 7.25
N THR A 72 7.86 5.82 7.26
CA THR A 72 8.32 4.61 6.58
C THR A 72 8.21 4.75 5.07
N VAL A 73 7.15 5.39 4.56
CA VAL A 73 7.03 5.70 3.14
C VAL A 73 8.16 6.61 2.68
N GLN A 74 8.51 7.62 3.48
CA GLN A 74 9.64 8.52 3.20
C GLN A 74 10.98 7.76 3.12
N ASN A 75 11.29 6.92 4.12
CA ASN A 75 12.52 6.12 4.09
C ASN A 75 12.60 5.20 2.85
N ILE A 76 11.47 4.65 2.40
CA ILE A 76 11.42 3.82 1.20
C ILE A 76 11.69 4.65 -0.06
N ALA A 77 11.13 5.87 -0.14
CA ALA A 77 11.39 6.79 -1.25
C ALA A 77 12.87 7.18 -1.31
N ASP A 78 13.46 7.53 -0.16
CA ASP A 78 14.87 7.88 -0.03
C ASP A 78 15.79 6.71 -0.44
N ALA A 79 15.47 5.48 0.00
CA ALA A 79 16.23 4.28 -0.37
C ALA A 79 16.26 4.05 -1.89
N PHE A 80 15.15 4.33 -2.58
CA PHE A 80 15.09 4.21 -4.03
C PHE A 80 15.53 5.48 -4.77
N ASN A 81 15.91 6.54 -4.07
CA ASN A 81 16.21 7.86 -4.62
C ASN A 81 15.08 8.37 -5.53
N LEU A 82 13.84 8.26 -5.02
CA LEU A 82 12.62 8.71 -5.68
C LEU A 82 11.94 9.78 -4.84
N SER A 83 11.14 10.63 -5.47
CA SER A 83 10.15 11.40 -4.74
C SER A 83 9.02 10.51 -4.21
N ILE A 84 8.23 11.03 -3.26
CA ILE A 84 7.04 10.32 -2.75
C ILE A 84 6.01 10.12 -3.88
N ASP A 85 5.84 11.07 -4.80
CA ASP A 85 4.88 10.93 -5.89
C ASP A 85 5.29 9.85 -6.91
N GLU A 86 6.60 9.72 -7.19
CA GLU A 86 7.13 8.65 -8.03
C GLU A 86 6.99 7.27 -7.39
N LEU A 87 7.22 7.19 -6.08
CA LEU A 87 7.01 5.96 -5.31
C LEU A 87 5.53 5.55 -5.32
N LEU A 88 4.62 6.51 -5.20
CA LEU A 88 3.16 6.29 -5.19
C LEU A 88 2.54 6.14 -6.58
N ARG A 89 3.33 6.16 -7.65
CA ARG A 89 2.85 5.97 -9.02
C ARG A 89 2.62 4.50 -9.33
N PHE A 90 1.45 3.98 -8.93
CA PHE A 90 0.98 2.63 -9.21
C PHE A 90 -0.54 2.60 -9.42
N SER A 91 -1.05 1.61 -10.15
CA SER A 91 -2.48 1.41 -10.32
C SER A 91 -3.03 0.43 -9.28
N THR A 92 -4.21 0.76 -8.76
CA THR A 92 -5.06 -0.25 -8.13
C THR A 92 -6.01 -0.78 -9.20
N LYS A 93 -6.48 -2.03 -9.11
CA LYS A 93 -7.48 -2.58 -10.05
C LYS A 93 -8.78 -1.73 -10.15
N SER A 94 -8.99 -0.78 -9.24
CA SER A 94 -10.10 0.18 -9.26
C SER A 94 -9.82 1.44 -10.09
N GLN A 95 -8.59 1.66 -10.57
CA GLN A 95 -8.15 2.89 -11.26
C GLN A 95 -8.33 2.84 -12.78
N GLU A 96 -8.47 1.64 -13.37
CA GLU A 96 -8.64 1.43 -14.83
C GLU A 96 -9.86 2.17 -15.43
N SER A 97 -10.84 2.52 -14.60
CA SER A 97 -12.05 3.28 -15.01
C SER A 97 -11.90 4.81 -14.98
N TYR A 98 -10.83 5.36 -14.39
CA TYR A 98 -10.58 6.82 -14.37
C TYR A 98 -9.64 7.26 -15.49
N ASP A 99 -8.63 6.44 -15.83
CA ASP A 99 -7.63 6.78 -16.85
C ASP A 99 -8.16 6.60 -18.29
N SER A 100 -9.26 5.88 -18.48
CA SER A 100 -9.95 5.72 -19.77
C SER A 100 -10.89 6.89 -20.14
N LYS A 101 -10.90 7.96 -19.32
CA LYS A 101 -11.68 9.19 -19.56
C LYS A 101 -10.82 10.44 -19.78
N GLN A 102 -9.52 10.28 -20.04
CA GLN A 102 -8.62 11.35 -20.48
C GLN A 102 -8.44 11.30 -22.00
#